data_AF-A0A8S1H5P6-F1
#
_entry.id   AF-A0A8S1H5P6-F1
#
_cell.length_a   1.000
_cell.length_b   1.000
_cell.length_c   1.000
_cell.angle_alpha   90.00
_cell.angle_beta   90.00
_cell.angle_gamma   90.00
#
_symmetry.space_group_name_H-M   'P 1'
#
loop_
_entity.id
_entity.type
_entity.pdbx_description
1 polymer ?
#
loop_
_entity_poly.entity_id
_entity_poly.type
_entity_poly.pdbx_seq_one_letter_code
_entity_poly.pdbx_strand_id
1 'polypeptide(L)'
;MVVNGNANVISDNSLTDPTKHAELFRYLENLKKDEDGWRNSLRTIVSNSLRNVEEHFLLLQVIEDFLQRRYSAASPNDVQLVRELLLHWMKVILDPSQQKLPFIVNKMAHIFSMVFAVDFPMKWPSFFEDLFFSNNLLEPTVVRFYMKVLLAIDSEVVDRDIQRSKEEADRNIKIKDAMREICIQKIAQSWPTIMNNVNDDSVQCLVLEAIAAYVDWIDVDLIANDTVMSIVIQRLGQSATSEAASNAVCALLQKGMPPEKKVKLVITLMDVLRGNNLLAVTEDSDEDEVLRVGSLVNTLGLVLIDVYTKWVSIIYFHSFKLLAEFLNPQRCSHCIFEGKRFSLPQPL
;
A
#
# COMPACT_ATOMS: atom_id res chain seq x y z
N MET A 1 -28.18 -20.74 -31.92
CA MET A 1 -28.22 -21.25 -30.53
C MET A 1 -27.87 -20.10 -29.62
N VAL A 2 -28.91 -19.45 -29.10
CA VAL A 2 -28.81 -18.27 -28.25
C VAL A 2 -28.54 -18.76 -26.83
N VAL A 3 -27.40 -18.38 -26.27
CA VAL A 3 -27.05 -18.62 -24.88
C VAL A 3 -27.81 -17.60 -24.04
N ASN A 4 -28.91 -18.04 -23.42
CA ASN A 4 -29.62 -17.25 -22.42
C ASN A 4 -28.76 -17.18 -21.15
N GLY A 5 -28.12 -16.03 -20.94
CA GLY A 5 -27.56 -15.64 -19.67
C GLY A 5 -28.69 -15.33 -18.69
N ASN A 6 -28.92 -16.22 -17.74
CA ASN A 6 -29.68 -15.89 -16.53
C ASN A 6 -28.76 -15.10 -15.60
N ALA A 7 -28.64 -13.80 -15.86
CA ALA A 7 -28.32 -12.83 -14.83
C ALA A 7 -29.48 -12.86 -13.84
N ASN A 8 -29.29 -13.52 -12.70
CA ASN A 8 -30.25 -13.50 -11.61
C ASN A 8 -30.28 -12.06 -11.09
N VAL A 9 -31.31 -11.34 -11.52
CA VAL A 9 -31.69 -10.02 -11.00
C VAL A 9 -31.85 -10.17 -9.50
N ILE A 10 -30.89 -9.65 -8.76
CA ILE A 10 -30.98 -9.48 -7.30
C ILE A 10 -32.22 -8.62 -7.08
N SER A 11 -33.23 -9.21 -6.47
CA SER A 11 -34.47 -8.53 -6.11
C SER A 11 -34.17 -7.43 -5.10
N ASP A 12 -34.06 -6.21 -5.62
CA ASP A 12 -33.74 -4.94 -4.95
C ASP A 12 -34.86 -4.42 -4.01
N ASN A 13 -35.62 -5.32 -3.37
CA ASN A 13 -36.78 -5.00 -2.53
C ASN A 13 -36.56 -5.29 -1.03
N SER A 14 -35.37 -5.74 -0.61
CA SER A 14 -35.04 -5.95 0.81
C SER A 14 -34.32 -4.75 1.44
N LEU A 15 -33.72 -3.86 0.63
CA LEU A 15 -32.91 -2.72 1.06
C LEU A 15 -33.73 -1.44 1.34
N THR A 16 -35.03 -1.45 1.09
CA THR A 16 -35.91 -0.26 1.20
C THR A 16 -36.88 -0.31 2.38
N ASP A 17 -36.83 -1.34 3.24
CA ASP A 17 -37.64 -1.42 4.45
C ASP A 17 -36.88 -0.86 5.67
N PRO A 18 -37.19 0.35 6.15
CA PRO A 18 -36.48 0.99 7.26
C PRO A 18 -36.58 0.18 8.57
N THR A 19 -37.62 -0.66 8.70
CA THR A 19 -37.87 -1.46 9.90
C THR A 19 -36.86 -2.60 10.01
N LYS A 20 -36.60 -3.30 8.91
CA LYS A 20 -35.59 -4.38 8.85
C LYS A 20 -34.18 -3.85 9.06
N HIS A 21 -33.88 -2.68 8.51
CA HIS A 21 -32.62 -1.99 8.77
C HIS A 21 -32.46 -1.67 10.26
N ALA A 22 -33.46 -1.07 10.89
CA ALA A 22 -33.41 -0.77 12.33
C ALA A 22 -33.24 -2.04 13.18
N GLU A 23 -33.89 -3.15 12.82
CA GLU A 23 -33.73 -4.43 13.51
C GLU A 23 -32.32 -5.02 13.35
N LEU A 24 -31.75 -4.99 12.14
CA LEU A 24 -30.39 -5.44 11.86
C LEU A 24 -29.35 -4.59 12.59
N PHE A 25 -29.51 -3.27 12.61
CA PHE A 25 -28.66 -2.36 13.38
C PHE A 25 -28.71 -2.67 14.87
N ARG A 26 -29.91 -2.89 15.42
CA ARG A 26 -30.05 -3.26 16.83
C ARG A 26 -29.39 -4.61 17.15
N TYR A 27 -29.54 -5.59 16.26
CA TYR A 27 -28.90 -6.90 16.40
C TYR A 27 -27.37 -6.79 16.39
N LEU A 28 -26.80 -6.03 15.46
CA LEU A 28 -25.35 -5.75 15.40
C LEU A 28 -24.85 -5.07 16.68
N GLU A 29 -25.51 -4.00 17.12
CA GLU A 29 -25.07 -3.28 18.32
C GLU A 29 -25.15 -4.16 19.58
N ASN A 30 -26.12 -5.08 19.65
CA ASN A 30 -26.17 -6.08 20.71
C ASN A 30 -25.01 -7.06 20.63
N LEU A 31 -24.67 -7.56 19.43
CA LEU A 31 -23.52 -8.46 19.23
C LEU A 31 -22.18 -7.80 19.54
N LYS A 32 -22.01 -6.51 19.22
CA LYS A 32 -20.78 -5.78 19.56
C LYS A 32 -20.61 -5.60 21.06
N LYS A 33 -21.71 -5.39 21.79
CA LYS A 33 -21.72 -5.27 23.26
C LYS A 33 -21.51 -6.60 23.97
N ASP A 34 -21.91 -7.70 23.34
CA ASP A 34 -21.70 -9.05 23.87
C ASP A 34 -20.20 -9.40 23.92
N GLU A 35 -19.75 -9.96 25.04
CA GLU A 35 -18.37 -10.38 25.21
C GLU A 35 -17.99 -11.47 24.21
N ASP A 36 -18.92 -12.39 23.94
CA ASP A 36 -18.77 -13.54 23.04
C ASP A 36 -19.33 -13.30 21.62
N GLY A 37 -19.92 -12.14 21.35
CA GLY A 37 -20.58 -11.84 20.08
C GLY A 37 -19.65 -11.96 18.87
N TRP A 38 -18.38 -11.60 19.03
CA TRP A 38 -17.36 -11.78 17.99
C TRP A 38 -16.97 -13.26 17.79
N ARG A 39 -16.91 -14.07 18.86
CA ARG A 39 -16.63 -15.52 18.78
C ARG A 39 -17.74 -16.24 18.03
N ASN A 40 -18.99 -15.88 18.32
CA ASN A 40 -20.16 -16.44 17.64
C ASN A 40 -20.21 -16.01 16.17
N SER A 41 -19.89 -14.74 15.89
CA SER A 41 -19.75 -14.21 14.52
C SER A 41 -18.72 -15.01 13.72
N LEU A 42 -17.53 -15.21 14.30
CA LEU A 42 -16.44 -15.95 13.69
C LEU A 42 -16.82 -17.40 13.42
N ARG A 43 -17.39 -18.10 14.40
CA ARG A 43 -17.85 -19.50 14.24
C ARG A 43 -18.86 -19.64 13.11
N THR A 44 -19.81 -18.70 13.02
CA THR A 44 -20.85 -18.70 11.97
C THR A 44 -20.25 -18.56 10.56
N ILE A 45 -19.24 -17.70 10.42
CA ILE A 45 -18.50 -17.52 9.17
C ILE A 45 -17.73 -18.79 8.81
N VAL A 46 -16.93 -19.31 9.74
CA VAL A 46 -16.06 -20.47 9.50
C VAL A 46 -16.86 -21.75 9.25
N SER A 47 -18.02 -21.92 9.89
CA SER A 47 -18.92 -23.05 9.65
C SER A 47 -19.74 -22.91 8.37
N ASN A 48 -19.54 -21.84 7.59
CA ASN A 48 -20.30 -21.51 6.38
C ASN A 48 -21.83 -21.53 6.60
N SER A 49 -22.28 -21.09 7.78
CA SER A 49 -23.70 -21.08 8.17
C SER A 49 -24.36 -19.72 7.91
N LEU A 50 -23.91 -19.03 6.85
CA LEU A 50 -24.36 -17.69 6.47
C LEU A 50 -25.67 -17.77 5.68
N ARG A 51 -26.65 -16.92 6.01
CA ARG A 51 -27.95 -16.88 5.31
C ARG A 51 -27.88 -16.05 4.03
N ASN A 52 -27.16 -14.93 4.09
CA ASN A 52 -27.00 -13.99 2.98
C ASN A 52 -25.71 -13.17 3.13
N VAL A 53 -25.45 -12.30 2.16
CA VAL A 53 -24.20 -11.53 2.10
C VAL A 53 -24.22 -10.37 3.10
N GLU A 54 -25.40 -9.81 3.40
CA GLU A 54 -25.59 -8.75 4.37
C GLU A 54 -25.22 -9.22 5.78
N GLU A 55 -25.67 -10.43 6.16
CA GLU A 55 -25.29 -11.06 7.42
C GLU A 55 -23.79 -11.28 7.48
N HIS A 56 -23.17 -11.77 6.40
CA HIS A 56 -21.72 -11.94 6.36
C HIS A 56 -21.00 -10.62 6.65
N PHE A 57 -21.37 -9.53 5.97
CA PHE A 57 -20.76 -8.22 6.21
C PHE A 57 -20.98 -7.71 7.64
N LEU A 58 -22.18 -7.94 8.20
CA LEU A 58 -22.53 -7.58 9.57
C LEU A 58 -21.64 -8.29 10.59
N LEU A 59 -21.44 -9.60 10.43
CA LEU A 59 -20.59 -10.40 11.31
C LEU A 59 -19.12 -9.96 11.21
N LEU A 60 -18.65 -9.58 10.01
CA LEU A 60 -17.32 -8.99 9.84
C LEU A 60 -17.17 -7.64 10.55
N GLN A 61 -18.22 -6.81 10.62
CA GLN A 61 -18.20 -5.56 11.41
C GLN A 61 -18.11 -5.82 12.92
N VAL A 62 -18.73 -6.89 13.43
CA VAL A 62 -18.59 -7.28 14.85
C VAL A 62 -17.15 -7.71 15.15
N ILE A 63 -16.53 -8.47 14.24
CA ILE A 63 -15.14 -8.90 14.36
C ILE A 63 -14.20 -7.69 14.31
N GLU A 64 -14.42 -6.77 13.38
CA GLU A 64 -13.66 -5.51 13.31
C GLU A 64 -13.73 -4.71 14.62
N ASP A 65 -14.92 -4.54 15.21
CA ASP A 65 -15.07 -3.84 16.50
C ASP A 65 -14.22 -4.49 17.62
N PHE A 66 -14.21 -5.82 17.65
CA PHE A 66 -13.35 -6.58 18.56
C PHE A 66 -11.86 -6.35 18.28
N LEU A 67 -11.45 -6.38 17.01
CA LEU A 67 -10.06 -6.12 16.59
C LEU A 67 -9.58 -4.72 17.00
N GLN A 68 -10.44 -3.70 16.90
CA GLN A 68 -10.11 -2.33 17.30
C GLN A 68 -9.98 -2.17 18.81
N ARG A 69 -10.88 -2.78 19.59
CA ARG A 69 -11.06 -2.42 21.01
C ARG A 69 -10.41 -3.40 21.99
N ARG A 70 -10.39 -4.69 21.66
CA ARG A 70 -10.11 -5.76 22.64
C ARG A 70 -8.98 -6.70 22.21
N TYR A 71 -8.65 -6.77 20.93
CA TYR A 71 -7.72 -7.78 20.40
C TYR A 71 -6.27 -7.64 20.89
N SER A 72 -5.80 -6.41 21.13
CA SER A 72 -4.43 -6.18 21.63
C SER A 72 -4.13 -6.90 22.95
N ALA A 73 -5.15 -7.02 23.82
CA ALA A 73 -5.10 -7.69 25.12
C ALA A 73 -5.78 -9.08 25.12
N ALA A 74 -6.09 -9.64 23.95
CA ALA A 74 -6.79 -10.91 23.83
C ALA A 74 -5.95 -12.10 24.31
N SER A 75 -6.64 -13.15 24.78
CA SER A 75 -6.00 -14.39 25.22
C SER A 75 -5.36 -15.14 24.04
N PRO A 76 -4.36 -16.02 24.28
CA PRO A 76 -3.77 -16.84 23.21
C PRO A 76 -4.79 -17.67 22.43
N ASN A 77 -5.85 -18.15 23.09
CA ASN A 77 -6.93 -18.89 22.45
C ASN A 77 -7.73 -17.99 21.49
N ASP A 78 -7.97 -16.73 21.86
CA ASP A 78 -8.70 -15.79 21.02
C ASP A 78 -7.90 -15.36 19.80
N VAL A 79 -6.59 -15.14 19.99
CA VAL A 79 -5.65 -14.92 18.87
C VAL A 79 -5.70 -16.09 17.90
N GLN A 80 -5.70 -17.32 18.41
CA GLN A 80 -5.77 -18.52 17.58
C GLN A 80 -7.08 -18.59 16.77
N LEU A 81 -8.23 -18.24 17.36
CA LEU A 81 -9.50 -18.20 16.63
C LEU A 81 -9.47 -17.19 15.47
N VAL A 82 -8.90 -16.00 15.69
CA VAL A 82 -8.74 -15.00 14.63
C VAL A 82 -7.80 -15.50 13.54
N ARG A 83 -6.71 -16.19 13.88
CA ARG A 83 -5.84 -16.83 12.87
C ARG A 83 -6.56 -17.88 12.06
N GLU A 84 -7.40 -18.69 12.70
CA GLU A 84 -8.23 -19.70 12.01
C GLU A 84 -9.20 -19.05 11.02
N LEU A 85 -9.77 -17.89 11.35
CA LEU A 85 -10.59 -17.11 10.41
C LEU A 85 -9.79 -16.69 9.17
N LEU A 86 -8.59 -16.14 9.35
CA LEU A 86 -7.71 -15.72 8.25
C LEU A 86 -7.32 -16.91 7.37
N LEU A 87 -6.92 -18.03 7.97
CA LEU A 87 -6.57 -19.25 7.25
C LEU A 87 -7.77 -19.87 6.53
N HIS A 88 -8.95 -19.86 7.16
CA HIS A 88 -10.20 -20.29 6.54
C HIS A 88 -10.52 -19.43 5.32
N TRP A 89 -10.37 -18.11 5.42
CA TRP A 89 -10.60 -17.19 4.31
C TRP A 89 -9.70 -17.47 3.11
N MET A 90 -8.42 -17.81 3.33
CA MET A 90 -7.52 -18.19 2.24
C MET A 90 -8.02 -19.44 1.49
N LYS A 91 -8.59 -20.43 2.21
CA LYS A 91 -9.21 -21.60 1.58
C LYS A 91 -10.46 -21.23 0.78
N VAL A 92 -11.26 -20.30 1.30
CA VAL A 92 -12.48 -19.82 0.65
C VAL A 92 -12.17 -19.06 -0.64
N ILE A 93 -11.11 -18.24 -0.66
CA ILE A 93 -10.69 -17.50 -1.85
C ILE A 93 -10.19 -18.43 -2.97
N LEU A 94 -9.59 -19.56 -2.60
CA LEU A 94 -9.13 -20.58 -3.52
C LEU A 94 -10.26 -21.45 -4.10
N ASP A 95 -11.47 -21.39 -3.53
CA ASP A 95 -12.61 -22.18 -3.98
C ASP A 95 -13.31 -21.48 -5.17
N PRO A 96 -13.15 -21.97 -6.42
CA PRO A 96 -13.73 -21.33 -7.59
C PRO A 96 -15.27 -21.38 -7.58
N SER A 97 -15.88 -22.25 -6.76
CA SER A 97 -17.34 -22.31 -6.60
C SER A 97 -17.91 -21.14 -5.79
N GLN A 98 -17.04 -20.42 -5.07
CA GLN A 98 -17.43 -19.36 -4.14
C GLN A 98 -16.95 -17.98 -4.61
N GLN A 99 -17.44 -17.51 -5.76
CA GLN A 99 -17.15 -16.15 -6.19
C GLN A 99 -17.63 -15.13 -5.14
N LYS A 100 -16.70 -14.39 -4.54
CA LYS A 100 -16.99 -13.41 -3.49
C LYS A 100 -17.19 -12.02 -4.06
N LEU A 101 -18.12 -11.29 -3.48
CA LEU A 101 -18.42 -9.92 -3.87
C LEU A 101 -17.27 -8.98 -3.46
N PRO A 102 -16.95 -7.96 -4.26
CA PRO A 102 -15.78 -7.09 -4.04
C PRO A 102 -15.73 -6.44 -2.64
N PHE A 103 -16.86 -6.03 -2.09
CA PHE A 103 -16.91 -5.37 -0.77
C PHE A 103 -16.59 -6.33 0.38
N ILE A 104 -16.92 -7.62 0.28
CA ILE A 104 -16.51 -8.63 1.28
C ILE A 104 -15.00 -8.86 1.20
N VAL A 105 -14.46 -8.95 -0.03
CA VAL A 105 -13.01 -9.09 -0.24
C VAL A 105 -12.25 -7.91 0.34
N ASN A 106 -12.73 -6.68 0.10
CA ASN A 106 -12.12 -5.47 0.68
C ASN A 106 -12.22 -5.46 2.21
N LYS A 107 -13.37 -5.87 2.77
CA LYS A 107 -13.56 -5.95 4.22
C LYS A 107 -12.60 -6.94 4.86
N MET A 108 -12.40 -8.09 4.23
CA MET A 108 -11.44 -9.08 4.68
C MET A 108 -10.00 -8.58 4.56
N ALA A 109 -9.65 -7.85 3.49
CA ALA A 109 -8.32 -7.27 3.37
C ALA A 109 -8.02 -6.27 4.50
N HIS A 110 -9.01 -5.46 4.89
CA HIS A 110 -8.92 -4.59 6.07
C HIS A 110 -8.78 -5.39 7.38
N ILE A 111 -9.56 -6.45 7.57
CA ILE A 111 -9.40 -7.33 8.76
C ILE A 111 -8.00 -7.93 8.82
N PHE A 112 -7.43 -8.36 7.69
CA PHE A 112 -6.06 -8.86 7.61
C PHE A 112 -5.04 -7.78 8.01
N SER A 113 -5.21 -6.53 7.54
CA SER A 113 -4.29 -5.45 7.90
C SER A 113 -4.36 -5.07 9.39
N MET A 114 -5.55 -5.09 9.98
CA MET A 114 -5.73 -4.86 11.43
C MET A 114 -5.05 -5.94 12.27
N VAL A 115 -5.22 -7.22 11.91
CA VAL A 115 -4.55 -8.33 12.60
C VAL A 115 -3.04 -8.21 12.44
N PHE A 116 -2.57 -7.90 11.22
CA PHE A 116 -1.15 -7.67 10.95
C PHE A 116 -0.58 -6.56 11.83
N ALA A 117 -1.25 -5.42 11.96
CA ALA A 117 -0.79 -4.28 12.75
C ALA A 117 -0.67 -4.56 14.26
N VAL A 118 -1.39 -5.58 14.77
CA VAL A 118 -1.33 -5.99 16.19
C VAL A 118 -0.37 -7.16 16.42
N ASP A 119 -0.33 -8.13 15.50
CA ASP A 119 0.41 -9.38 15.70
C ASP A 119 1.83 -9.36 15.13
N PHE A 120 2.08 -8.58 14.07
CA PHE A 120 3.42 -8.45 13.50
C PHE A 120 4.21 -7.34 14.22
N PRO A 121 5.52 -7.53 14.49
CA PRO A 121 6.34 -8.70 14.19
C PRO A 121 6.38 -9.78 15.29
N MET A 122 5.97 -9.44 16.52
CA MET A 122 6.30 -10.26 17.70
C MET A 122 5.49 -11.54 17.83
N LYS A 123 4.18 -11.51 17.57
CA LYS A 123 3.29 -12.66 17.73
C LYS A 123 3.24 -13.51 16.46
N TRP A 124 3.38 -12.90 15.28
CA TRP A 124 3.28 -13.59 13.99
C TRP A 124 4.29 -13.08 12.93
N PRO A 125 5.59 -13.38 13.10
CA PRO A 125 6.61 -12.91 12.14
C PRO A 125 6.46 -13.54 10.75
N SER A 126 5.90 -14.75 10.66
CA SER A 126 5.68 -15.51 9.42
C SER A 126 4.36 -15.18 8.70
N PHE A 127 3.67 -14.09 9.04
CA PHE A 127 2.35 -13.73 8.51
C PHE A 127 2.22 -13.90 6.98
N PHE A 128 3.13 -13.30 6.21
CA PHE A 128 3.09 -13.39 4.74
C PHE A 128 3.46 -14.78 4.21
N GLU A 129 4.34 -15.49 4.92
CA GLU A 129 4.75 -16.85 4.53
C GLU A 129 3.57 -17.82 4.67
N ASP A 130 2.90 -17.78 5.82
CA ASP A 130 1.83 -18.71 6.18
C ASP A 130 0.56 -18.45 5.36
N LEU A 131 0.27 -17.18 5.03
CA LEU A 131 -0.96 -16.79 4.33
C LEU A 131 -0.82 -16.76 2.82
N PHE A 132 0.33 -16.35 2.27
CA PHE A 132 0.45 -16.08 0.83
C PHE A 132 1.54 -16.89 0.16
N PHE A 133 2.78 -16.85 0.65
CA PHE A 133 3.90 -17.49 -0.05
C PHE A 133 3.81 -19.02 -0.06
N SER A 134 3.21 -19.62 0.98
CA SER A 134 2.96 -21.06 1.04
C SER A 134 1.68 -21.51 0.29
N ASN A 135 0.83 -20.58 -0.16
CA ASN A 135 -0.55 -20.88 -0.61
C ASN A 135 -0.79 -20.56 -2.10
N ASN A 136 0.05 -21.07 -3.00
CA ASN A 136 -0.10 -20.90 -4.45
C ASN A 136 -0.28 -19.42 -4.86
N LEU A 137 0.65 -18.56 -4.44
CA LEU A 137 0.57 -17.12 -4.67
C LEU A 137 0.25 -16.75 -6.13
N LEU A 138 0.70 -17.53 -7.12
CA LEU A 138 0.50 -17.24 -8.54
C LEU A 138 -0.95 -17.43 -9.04
N GLU A 139 -1.85 -17.96 -8.22
CA GLU A 139 -3.27 -18.03 -8.56
C GLU A 139 -3.87 -16.60 -8.61
N PRO A 140 -4.49 -16.16 -9.72
CA PRO A 140 -4.89 -14.75 -9.90
C PRO A 140 -5.81 -14.20 -8.80
N THR A 141 -6.70 -15.03 -8.25
CA THR A 141 -7.59 -14.64 -7.15
C THR A 141 -6.82 -14.42 -5.85
N VAL A 142 -5.80 -15.24 -5.58
CA VAL A 142 -4.92 -15.10 -4.42
C VAL A 142 -4.03 -13.87 -4.58
N VAL A 143 -3.43 -13.66 -5.76
CA VAL A 143 -2.65 -12.45 -6.04
C VAL A 143 -3.48 -11.20 -5.79
N ARG A 144 -4.69 -11.15 -6.36
CA ARG A 144 -5.57 -9.98 -6.21
C ARG A 144 -5.86 -9.68 -4.74
N PHE A 145 -6.13 -10.72 -3.94
CA PHE A 145 -6.36 -10.53 -2.51
C PHE A 145 -5.08 -10.14 -1.76
N TYR A 146 -3.95 -10.76 -2.07
CA TYR A 146 -2.64 -10.42 -1.51
C TYR A 146 -2.29 -8.94 -1.76
N MET A 147 -2.47 -8.44 -2.98
CA MET A 147 -2.24 -7.02 -3.29
C MET A 147 -3.19 -6.11 -2.51
N LYS A 148 -4.47 -6.48 -2.39
CA LYS A 148 -5.43 -5.72 -1.56
C LYS A 148 -5.04 -5.70 -0.08
N VAL A 149 -4.48 -6.79 0.45
CA VAL A 149 -3.96 -6.83 1.82
C VAL A 149 -2.74 -5.92 1.96
N LEU A 150 -1.82 -5.90 0.99
CA LEU A 150 -0.68 -4.96 1.01
C LEU A 150 -1.13 -3.50 1.01
N LEU A 151 -2.11 -3.14 0.17
CA LEU A 151 -2.68 -1.78 0.14
C LEU A 151 -3.43 -1.45 1.44
N ALA A 152 -4.16 -2.40 2.03
CA ALA A 152 -4.80 -2.20 3.32
C ALA A 152 -3.79 -2.03 4.47
N ILE A 153 -2.64 -2.72 4.42
CA ILE A 153 -1.53 -2.53 5.36
C ILE A 153 -0.89 -1.16 5.18
N ASP A 154 -0.76 -0.69 3.94
CA ASP A 154 -0.25 0.66 3.67
C ASP A 154 -1.14 1.73 4.32
N SER A 155 -2.47 1.66 4.11
CA SER A 155 -3.40 2.59 4.77
C SER A 155 -3.35 2.51 6.30
N GLU A 156 -3.25 1.31 6.89
CA GLU A 156 -3.22 1.14 8.34
C GLU A 156 -1.90 1.64 8.97
N VAL A 157 -0.76 1.33 8.34
CA VAL A 157 0.56 1.45 8.98
C VAL A 157 1.42 2.57 8.38
N VAL A 158 1.31 2.83 7.08
CA VAL A 158 2.30 3.61 6.33
C VAL A 158 1.79 4.99 5.95
N ASP A 159 0.56 5.08 5.43
CA ASP A 159 -0.02 6.28 4.83
C ASP A 159 0.08 7.47 5.78
N ARG A 160 0.84 8.51 5.41
CA ARG A 160 1.14 9.64 6.30
C ARG A 160 0.03 10.67 6.37
N ASP A 161 -0.92 10.63 5.44
CA ASP A 161 -2.01 11.60 5.37
C ASP A 161 -3.12 11.30 6.40
N ILE A 162 -3.14 10.06 6.90
CA ILE A 162 -4.01 9.65 7.99
C ILE A 162 -3.44 10.15 9.32
N GLN A 163 -4.21 11.03 9.98
CA GLN A 163 -3.89 11.50 11.32
C GLN A 163 -3.94 10.35 12.32
N ARG A 164 -2.82 10.08 12.98
CA ARG A 164 -2.69 9.02 13.99
C ARG A 164 -2.31 9.61 15.34
N SER A 165 -2.70 8.90 16.40
CA SER A 165 -2.17 9.17 17.74
C SER A 165 -0.67 8.95 17.79
N LYS A 166 -0.01 9.49 18.82
CA LYS A 166 1.43 9.32 18.99
C LYS A 166 1.80 7.86 19.20
N GLU A 167 0.99 7.14 19.97
CA GLU A 167 1.15 5.74 20.28
C GLU A 167 1.05 4.86 19.02
N GLU A 168 0.11 5.16 18.13
CA GLU A 168 -0.03 4.49 16.84
C GLU A 168 1.14 4.80 15.89
N ALA A 169 1.59 6.06 15.84
CA ALA A 169 2.75 6.44 15.04
C ALA A 169 4.02 5.70 15.49
N ASP A 170 4.27 5.62 16.80
CA ASP A 170 5.41 4.90 17.38
C ASP A 170 5.32 3.38 17.11
N ARG A 171 4.10 2.81 17.17
CA ARG A 171 3.84 1.41 16.78
C ARG A 171 4.17 1.20 15.30
N ASN A 172 3.69 2.08 14.44
CA ASN A 172 3.82 1.96 13.00
C ASN A 172 5.29 2.08 12.54
N ILE A 173 6.10 2.91 13.21
CA ILE A 173 7.56 2.95 12.98
C ILE A 173 8.17 1.58 13.23
N LYS A 174 7.86 0.95 14.37
CA LYS A 174 8.38 -0.40 14.71
C LYS A 174 7.95 -1.46 13.71
N ILE A 175 6.70 -1.41 13.26
CA ILE A 175 6.19 -2.34 12.24
C ILE A 175 6.97 -2.15 10.94
N LYS A 176 7.14 -0.92 10.45
CA LYS A 176 7.87 -0.64 9.20
C LYS A 176 9.32 -1.10 9.28
N ASP A 177 10.00 -0.85 10.39
CA ASP A 177 11.38 -1.29 10.57
C ASP A 177 11.47 -2.82 10.57
N ALA A 178 10.57 -3.50 11.28
CA ALA A 178 10.52 -4.96 11.26
C ALA A 178 10.13 -5.53 9.88
N MET A 179 9.26 -4.86 9.12
CA MET A 179 8.95 -5.25 7.75
C MET A 179 10.17 -5.18 6.85
N ARG A 180 11.00 -4.12 6.99
CA ARG A 180 12.25 -3.98 6.23
C ARG A 180 13.22 -5.14 6.47
N GLU A 181 13.27 -5.62 7.70
CA GLU A 181 14.18 -6.70 8.10
C GLU A 181 13.64 -8.10 7.76
N ILE A 182 12.33 -8.32 7.90
CA ILE A 182 11.76 -9.68 7.89
C ILE A 182 11.16 -10.04 6.53
N CYS A 183 10.36 -9.16 5.92
CA CYS A 183 9.47 -9.55 4.83
C CYS A 183 9.56 -8.70 3.56
N ILE A 184 10.03 -7.46 3.61
CA ILE A 184 9.97 -6.55 2.45
C ILE A 184 10.75 -7.07 1.25
N GLN A 185 11.87 -7.77 1.50
CA GLN A 185 12.70 -8.36 0.45
C GLN A 185 11.88 -9.37 -0.37
N LYS A 186 11.17 -10.29 0.31
CA LYS A 186 10.30 -11.28 -0.34
C LYS A 186 9.08 -10.63 -1.01
N ILE A 187 8.47 -9.62 -0.37
CA ILE A 187 7.35 -8.87 -0.95
C ILE A 187 7.79 -8.19 -2.25
N ALA A 188 8.91 -7.48 -2.24
CA ALA A 188 9.41 -6.78 -3.42
C ALA A 188 9.81 -7.75 -4.55
N GLN A 189 10.42 -8.90 -4.21
CA GLN A 189 10.72 -9.96 -5.18
C GLN A 189 9.45 -10.59 -5.79
N SER A 190 8.33 -10.60 -5.05
CA SER A 190 7.07 -11.15 -5.56
C SER A 190 6.46 -10.32 -6.69
N TRP A 191 6.67 -9.00 -6.72
CA TRP A 191 6.10 -8.11 -7.73
C TRP A 191 6.51 -8.46 -9.18
N PRO A 192 7.80 -8.52 -9.54
CA PRO A 192 8.20 -8.91 -10.89
C PRO A 192 7.80 -10.36 -11.21
N THR A 193 7.84 -11.28 -10.23
CA THR A 193 7.38 -12.66 -10.44
C THR A 193 5.89 -12.68 -10.81
N ILE A 194 5.05 -11.95 -10.10
CA ILE A 194 3.61 -11.85 -10.40
C ILE A 194 3.40 -11.23 -11.77
N MET A 195 4.03 -10.09 -12.07
CA MET A 195 3.85 -9.37 -13.34
C MET A 195 4.27 -10.19 -14.58
N ASN A 196 5.19 -11.14 -14.42
CA ASN A 196 5.65 -12.02 -15.49
C ASN A 196 4.79 -13.29 -15.65
N ASN A 197 4.13 -13.76 -14.58
CA ASN A 197 3.41 -15.03 -14.59
C ASN A 197 1.88 -14.86 -14.68
N VAL A 198 1.35 -13.70 -14.29
CA VAL A 198 -0.09 -13.43 -14.27
C VAL A 198 -0.44 -12.35 -15.28
N ASN A 199 -1.09 -12.76 -16.38
CA ASN A 199 -1.51 -11.87 -17.45
C ASN A 199 -2.97 -11.40 -17.26
N ASP A 200 -3.20 -10.61 -16.21
CA ASP A 200 -4.48 -9.97 -15.90
C ASP A 200 -4.19 -8.49 -15.61
N ASP A 201 -4.72 -7.59 -16.45
CA ASP A 201 -4.47 -6.14 -16.35
C ASP A 201 -4.87 -5.58 -14.98
N SER A 202 -5.96 -6.09 -14.39
CA SER A 202 -6.42 -5.65 -13.07
C SER A 202 -5.43 -6.02 -11.96
N VAL A 203 -4.77 -7.18 -12.10
CA VAL A 203 -3.72 -7.62 -11.17
C VAL A 203 -2.45 -6.80 -11.37
N GLN A 204 -2.09 -6.51 -12.63
CA GLN A 204 -0.92 -5.70 -12.93
C GLN A 204 -1.07 -4.27 -12.40
N CYS A 205 -2.26 -3.65 -12.53
CA CYS A 205 -2.55 -2.36 -11.91
C CYS A 205 -2.37 -2.39 -10.39
N LEU A 206 -2.91 -3.41 -9.72
CA LEU A 206 -2.76 -3.57 -8.26
C LEU A 206 -1.28 -3.72 -7.83
N VAL A 207 -0.45 -4.40 -8.62
CA VAL A 207 1.00 -4.50 -8.34
C VAL A 207 1.67 -3.13 -8.49
N LEU A 208 1.33 -2.37 -9.52
CA LEU A 208 1.88 -1.02 -9.76
C LEU A 208 1.44 -0.04 -8.66
N GLU A 209 0.18 -0.10 -8.23
CA GLU A 209 -0.34 0.64 -7.08
C GLU A 209 0.42 0.29 -5.78
N ALA A 210 0.67 -1.00 -5.54
CA ALA A 210 1.47 -1.42 -4.39
C ALA A 210 2.92 -0.92 -4.46
N ILE A 211 3.55 -0.91 -5.64
CA ILE A 211 4.87 -0.31 -5.83
C ILE A 211 4.82 1.19 -5.51
N ALA A 212 3.83 1.92 -6.04
CA ALA A 212 3.66 3.35 -5.81
C ALA A 212 3.49 3.70 -4.31
N ALA A 213 2.73 2.89 -3.58
CA ALA A 213 2.51 3.08 -2.14
C ALA A 213 3.77 2.77 -1.30
N TYR A 214 4.51 1.71 -1.65
CA TYR A 214 5.62 1.23 -0.82
C TYR A 214 6.94 1.96 -1.10
N VAL A 215 7.14 2.49 -2.30
CA VAL A 215 8.44 3.04 -2.74
C VAL A 215 8.99 4.13 -1.83
N ASP A 216 8.15 4.95 -1.20
CA ASP A 216 8.60 6.08 -0.37
C ASP A 216 9.43 5.60 0.84
N TRP A 217 9.09 4.47 1.45
CA TRP A 217 9.68 4.03 2.72
C TRP A 217 10.55 2.77 2.63
N ILE A 218 10.56 2.03 1.53
CA ILE A 218 11.44 0.87 1.35
C ILE A 218 12.80 1.29 0.76
N ASP A 219 13.74 0.34 0.65
CA ASP A 219 14.98 0.58 -0.08
C ASP A 219 14.70 0.79 -1.57
N VAL A 220 15.28 1.85 -2.15
CA VAL A 220 15.07 2.21 -3.56
C VAL A 220 15.58 1.13 -4.49
N ASP A 221 16.64 0.42 -4.12
CA ASP A 221 17.28 -0.58 -4.99
C ASP A 221 16.38 -1.81 -5.23
N LEU A 222 15.36 -2.01 -4.38
CA LEU A 222 14.33 -3.04 -4.57
C LEU A 222 13.41 -2.75 -5.76
N ILE A 223 13.26 -1.49 -6.14
CA ILE A 223 12.41 -1.03 -7.24
C ILE A 223 13.25 -0.55 -8.43
N ALA A 224 14.27 0.25 -8.17
CA ALA A 224 15.09 0.91 -9.19
C ALA A 224 16.20 -0.01 -9.74
N ASN A 225 15.86 -1.27 -10.03
CA ASN A 225 16.73 -2.23 -10.70
C ASN A 225 16.22 -2.52 -12.12
N ASP A 226 17.11 -3.00 -12.99
CA ASP A 226 16.82 -3.21 -14.41
C ASP A 226 15.60 -4.11 -14.66
N THR A 227 15.40 -5.13 -13.83
CA THR A 227 14.28 -6.07 -13.97
C THR A 227 12.94 -5.39 -13.74
N VAL A 228 12.77 -4.74 -12.58
CA VAL A 228 11.51 -4.08 -12.24
C VAL A 228 11.27 -2.89 -13.16
N MET A 229 12.31 -2.10 -13.44
CA MET A 229 12.18 -0.93 -14.30
C MET A 229 11.80 -1.29 -15.74
N SER A 230 12.34 -2.37 -16.29
CA SER A 230 11.94 -2.85 -17.62
C SER A 230 10.46 -3.21 -17.67
N ILE A 231 9.94 -3.87 -16.63
CA ILE A 231 8.52 -4.24 -16.55
C ILE A 231 7.65 -2.99 -16.41
N VAL A 232 7.99 -2.05 -15.51
CA VAL A 232 7.23 -0.80 -15.31
C VAL A 232 7.15 0.00 -16.61
N ILE A 233 8.25 0.09 -17.37
CA ILE A 233 8.29 0.82 -18.65
C ILE A 233 7.45 0.11 -19.72
N GLN A 234 7.47 -1.23 -19.76
CA GLN A 234 6.59 -2.00 -20.63
C GLN A 234 5.11 -1.72 -20.32
N ARG A 235 4.73 -1.67 -19.04
CA ARG A 235 3.35 -1.35 -18.60
C ARG A 235 2.96 0.10 -18.88
N LEU A 236 3.92 1.02 -18.76
CA LEU A 236 3.70 2.43 -19.09
C LEU A 236 3.31 2.65 -20.58
N GLY A 237 3.75 1.75 -21.47
CA GLY A 237 3.36 1.75 -22.89
C GLY A 237 2.03 1.07 -23.21
N GLN A 238 1.34 0.50 -22.22
CA GLN A 238 0.07 -0.21 -22.41
C GLN A 238 -1.09 0.62 -21.89
N SER A 239 -2.09 0.90 -22.72
CA SER A 239 -3.26 1.72 -22.35
C SER A 239 -3.92 1.26 -21.03
N ALA A 240 -4.14 -0.05 -20.84
CA ALA A 240 -4.83 -0.58 -19.66
C ALA A 240 -4.08 -0.40 -18.32
N THR A 241 -2.74 -0.29 -18.34
CA THR A 241 -1.90 -0.22 -17.11
C THR A 241 -1.10 1.09 -17.02
N SER A 242 -1.19 1.93 -18.05
CA SER A 242 -0.47 3.18 -18.24
C SER A 242 -0.63 4.15 -17.07
N GLU A 243 -1.83 4.33 -16.56
CA GLU A 243 -2.10 5.23 -15.43
C GLU A 243 -1.41 4.75 -14.14
N ALA A 244 -1.63 3.49 -13.77
CA ALA A 244 -1.01 2.91 -12.58
C ALA A 244 0.53 2.89 -12.69
N ALA A 245 1.07 2.61 -13.88
CA ALA A 245 2.51 2.65 -14.13
C ALA A 245 3.07 4.07 -14.03
N SER A 246 2.35 5.06 -14.55
CA SER A 246 2.71 6.47 -14.44
C SER A 246 2.78 6.91 -12.98
N ASN A 247 1.78 6.54 -12.17
CA ASN A 247 1.75 6.83 -10.74
C ASN A 247 2.92 6.15 -10.00
N ALA A 248 3.26 4.91 -10.34
CA ALA A 248 4.43 4.23 -9.77
C ALA A 248 5.76 4.93 -10.12
N VAL A 249 5.93 5.37 -11.37
CA VAL A 249 7.12 6.14 -11.79
C VAL A 249 7.18 7.49 -11.07
N CYS A 250 6.06 8.20 -10.98
CA CYS A 250 5.97 9.47 -10.25
C CYS A 250 6.33 9.30 -8.76
N ALA A 251 5.82 8.25 -8.10
CA ALA A 251 6.14 7.96 -6.71
C ALA A 251 7.65 7.66 -6.51
N LEU A 252 8.25 6.89 -7.41
CA LEU A 252 9.70 6.64 -7.41
C LEU A 252 10.50 7.94 -7.60
N LEU A 253 10.05 8.81 -8.51
CA LEU A 253 10.61 10.14 -8.74
C LEU A 253 10.39 11.09 -7.56
N GLN A 254 9.39 10.89 -6.71
CA GLN A 254 9.14 11.74 -5.54
C GLN A 254 9.85 11.23 -4.27
N LYS A 255 10.31 9.98 -4.25
CA LYS A 255 11.05 9.40 -3.11
C LYS A 255 12.18 10.31 -2.62
N GLY A 256 12.24 10.58 -1.31
CA GLY A 256 13.33 11.34 -0.70
C GLY A 256 14.68 10.62 -0.86
N MET A 257 15.63 11.23 -1.58
CA MET A 257 16.99 10.70 -1.76
C MET A 257 18.04 11.81 -1.72
N PRO A 258 19.33 11.47 -1.45
CA PRO A 258 20.43 12.41 -1.65
C PRO A 258 20.44 12.97 -3.07
N PRO A 259 20.71 14.28 -3.25
CA PRO A 259 20.61 14.94 -4.56
C PRO A 259 21.44 14.27 -5.66
N GLU A 260 22.65 13.78 -5.34
CA GLU A 260 23.53 13.04 -6.29
C GLU A 260 22.86 11.79 -6.85
N LYS A 261 22.34 10.92 -5.99
CA LYS A 261 21.63 9.71 -6.39
C LYS A 261 20.35 10.05 -7.16
N LYS A 262 19.67 11.14 -6.77
CA LYS A 262 18.43 11.58 -7.39
C LYS A 262 18.63 12.00 -8.84
N VAL A 263 19.67 12.80 -9.12
CA VAL A 263 20.03 13.19 -10.49
C VAL A 263 20.27 11.96 -11.36
N LYS A 264 21.05 10.98 -10.87
CA LYS A 264 21.34 9.76 -11.62
C LYS A 264 20.06 8.99 -11.97
N LEU A 265 19.17 8.80 -10.99
CA LEU A 265 17.88 8.14 -11.20
C LEU A 265 17.02 8.88 -12.25
N VAL A 266 16.92 10.20 -12.14
CA VAL A 266 16.15 11.04 -13.07
C VAL A 266 16.70 10.92 -14.49
N ILE A 267 18.02 10.99 -14.67
CA ILE A 267 18.66 10.85 -16.00
C ILE A 267 18.33 9.48 -16.60
N THR A 268 18.56 8.39 -15.85
CA THR A 268 18.28 7.03 -16.32
C THR A 268 16.81 6.86 -16.71
N LEU A 269 15.88 7.35 -15.90
CA LEU A 269 14.45 7.30 -16.21
C LEU A 269 14.12 8.13 -17.46
N MET A 270 14.65 9.34 -17.58
CA MET A 270 14.42 10.18 -18.76
C MET A 270 14.94 9.53 -20.04
N ASP A 271 16.11 8.91 -20.01
CA ASP A 271 16.68 8.23 -21.17
C ASP A 271 15.80 7.05 -21.60
N VAL A 272 15.33 6.25 -20.65
CA VAL A 272 14.44 5.11 -20.93
C VAL A 272 13.07 5.58 -21.44
N LEU A 273 12.48 6.60 -20.82
CA LEU A 273 11.19 7.16 -21.25
C LEU A 273 11.26 7.76 -22.65
N ARG A 274 12.33 8.50 -22.97
CA ARG A 274 12.57 9.05 -24.32
C ARG A 274 12.85 7.97 -25.34
N GLY A 275 13.68 6.98 -25.00
CA GLY A 275 14.02 5.87 -25.88
C GLY A 275 12.81 5.03 -26.30
N ASN A 276 11.78 4.95 -25.45
CA ASN A 276 10.52 4.27 -25.72
C ASN A 276 9.42 5.20 -26.28
N ASN A 277 9.75 6.45 -26.62
CA ASN A 277 8.80 7.46 -27.10
C ASN A 277 7.62 7.73 -26.14
N LEU A 278 7.79 7.50 -24.83
CA LEU A 278 6.74 7.60 -23.83
C LEU A 278 6.48 9.02 -23.33
N LEU A 279 7.26 10.01 -23.79
CA LEU A 279 7.11 11.44 -23.47
C LEU A 279 6.67 12.27 -24.68
N ALA A 280 6.43 11.65 -25.83
CA ALA A 280 5.93 12.35 -27.01
C ALA A 280 4.41 12.47 -26.94
N VAL A 281 3.89 13.63 -27.32
CA VAL A 281 2.47 13.90 -27.54
C VAL A 281 2.33 14.34 -28.99
N THR A 282 1.42 13.71 -29.74
CA THR A 282 1.10 14.08 -31.13
C THR A 282 -0.31 14.63 -31.22
N GLU A 283 -0.71 15.14 -32.39
CA GLU A 283 -2.09 15.61 -32.62
C GLU A 283 -3.13 14.47 -32.51
N ASP A 284 -2.70 13.22 -32.67
CA ASP A 284 -3.53 12.02 -32.57
C ASP A 284 -3.58 11.42 -31.15
N SER A 285 -2.83 11.98 -30.19
CA SER A 285 -2.81 11.48 -28.81
C SER A 285 -4.16 11.64 -28.15
N ASP A 286 -4.62 10.59 -27.47
CA ASP A 286 -5.84 10.63 -26.67
C ASP A 286 -5.65 11.40 -25.35
N GLU A 287 -6.76 11.64 -24.65
CA GLU A 287 -6.76 12.37 -23.37
C GLU A 287 -5.90 11.68 -22.31
N ASP A 288 -5.93 10.34 -22.26
CA ASP A 288 -5.20 9.54 -21.27
C ASP A 288 -3.68 9.61 -21.50
N GLU A 289 -3.23 9.58 -22.77
CA GLU A 289 -1.84 9.78 -23.15
C GLU A 289 -1.35 11.18 -22.77
N VAL A 290 -2.14 12.22 -23.04
CA VAL A 290 -1.80 13.61 -22.69
C VAL A 290 -1.70 13.76 -21.18
N LEU A 291 -2.64 13.22 -20.41
CA LEU A 291 -2.63 13.26 -18.94
C LEU A 291 -1.43 12.51 -18.37
N ARG A 292 -1.11 11.33 -18.90
CA ARG A 292 0.07 10.55 -18.50
C ARG A 292 1.35 11.36 -18.73
N VAL A 293 1.57 11.87 -19.95
CA VAL A 293 2.79 12.61 -20.28
C VAL A 293 2.88 13.90 -19.44
N GLY A 294 1.77 14.61 -19.29
CA GLY A 294 1.68 15.81 -18.46
C GLY A 294 2.09 15.55 -17.01
N SER A 295 1.56 14.48 -16.40
CA SER A 295 1.90 14.09 -15.02
C SER A 295 3.39 13.74 -14.86
N LEU A 296 3.95 12.96 -15.80
CA LEU A 296 5.36 12.58 -15.79
C LEU A 296 6.28 13.80 -15.94
N VAL A 297 6.02 14.66 -16.94
CA VAL A 297 6.83 15.86 -17.20
C VAL A 297 6.75 16.85 -16.04
N ASN A 298 5.55 17.07 -15.49
CA ASN A 298 5.37 17.92 -14.31
C ASN A 298 6.18 17.38 -13.12
N THR A 299 6.06 16.09 -12.83
CA THR A 299 6.79 15.46 -11.72
C THR A 299 8.30 15.53 -11.92
N LEU A 300 8.80 15.25 -13.13
CA LEU A 300 10.22 15.41 -13.48
C LEU A 300 10.69 16.85 -13.26
N GLY A 301 9.92 17.84 -13.73
CA GLY A 301 10.24 19.25 -13.56
C GLY A 301 10.34 19.66 -12.09
N LEU A 302 9.33 19.31 -11.29
CA LEU A 302 9.31 19.59 -9.85
C LEU A 302 10.50 18.95 -9.12
N VAL A 303 10.82 17.70 -9.44
CA VAL A 303 11.96 16.97 -8.85
C VAL A 303 13.28 17.62 -9.24
N LEU A 304 13.46 18.01 -10.50
CA LEU A 304 14.69 18.70 -10.95
C LEU A 304 14.87 20.05 -10.26
N ILE A 305 13.80 20.82 -10.07
CA ILE A 305 13.83 22.09 -9.33
C ILE A 305 14.18 21.85 -7.86
N ASP A 306 13.54 20.88 -7.19
CA ASP A 306 13.83 20.51 -5.81
C ASP A 306 15.30 20.07 -5.63
N VAL A 307 15.80 19.24 -6.54
CA VAL A 307 17.20 18.80 -6.55
C VAL A 307 18.14 20.00 -6.74
N TYR A 308 17.87 20.89 -7.69
CA TYR A 308 18.68 22.09 -7.93
C TYR A 308 18.73 23.00 -6.69
N THR A 309 17.58 23.29 -6.08
CA THR A 309 17.50 24.15 -4.89
C THR A 309 18.24 23.57 -3.70
N LYS A 310 18.17 22.25 -3.49
CA LYS A 310 18.95 21.53 -2.47
C LYS A 310 20.45 21.58 -2.75
N TRP A 311 20.87 21.34 -4.00
CA TRP A 311 22.27 21.43 -4.41
C TRP A 311 22.86 22.83 -4.18
N VAL A 312 22.16 23.87 -4.61
CA VAL A 312 22.57 25.26 -4.42
C VAL A 312 22.74 25.58 -2.92
N SER A 313 21.78 25.14 -2.10
CA SER A 313 21.85 25.33 -0.63
C SER A 313 23.07 24.64 -0.01
N ILE A 314 23.40 23.42 -0.46
CA ILE A 314 24.58 22.68 0.00
C ILE A 314 25.88 23.39 -0.39
N ILE A 315 25.96 23.90 -1.62
CA ILE A 315 27.13 24.66 -2.12
C ILE A 315 27.33 25.94 -1.31
N TYR A 316 26.26 26.72 -1.07
CA TYR A 316 26.35 27.92 -0.26
C TYR A 316 26.81 27.63 1.17
N PHE A 317 26.26 26.57 1.79
CA PHE A 317 26.65 26.17 3.15
C PHE A 317 28.14 25.77 3.23
N HIS A 318 28.62 24.94 2.30
CA HIS A 318 30.03 24.54 2.26
C HIS A 318 30.95 25.72 1.94
N SER A 319 30.58 26.57 0.99
CA SER A 319 31.35 27.77 0.63
C SER A 319 31.46 28.72 1.82
N PHE A 320 30.37 28.93 2.56
CA PHE A 320 30.38 29.75 3.77
C PHE A 320 31.22 29.12 4.89
N LYS A 321 31.13 27.80 5.08
CA LYS A 321 31.96 27.08 6.05
C LYS A 321 33.45 27.18 5.73
N LEU A 322 33.83 26.97 4.46
CA LEU A 322 35.20 27.14 3.98
C LEU A 322 35.68 28.59 4.14
N LEU A 323 34.82 29.57 3.84
CA LEU A 323 35.13 30.97 4.05
C LEU A 323 35.34 31.28 5.54
N ALA A 324 34.50 30.73 6.43
CA ALA A 324 34.63 30.91 7.87
C ALA A 324 35.89 30.24 8.45
N GLU A 325 36.27 29.06 7.95
CA GLU A 325 37.52 28.38 8.27
C GLU A 325 38.74 29.16 7.76
N PHE A 326 38.66 29.70 6.54
CA PHE A 326 39.72 30.50 5.93
C PHE A 326 39.89 31.88 6.60
N LEU A 327 38.79 32.52 6.99
CA LEU A 327 38.78 33.83 7.66
C LEU A 327 39.10 33.75 9.16
N ASN A 328 39.29 32.55 9.73
CA ASN A 328 39.64 32.38 11.14
C ASN A 328 40.96 31.60 11.33
N PRO A 329 42.14 32.22 11.12
CA PRO A 329 43.44 31.54 11.21
C PRO A 329 43.89 31.22 12.66
N GLN A 330 43.07 31.53 13.68
CA GLN A 330 43.51 31.59 15.09
C GLN A 330 42.78 30.64 16.05
N ARG A 331 42.00 29.66 15.57
CA ARG A 331 41.40 28.63 16.45
C ARG A 331 41.67 27.20 15.99
N CYS A 332 42.95 26.84 15.98
CA CYS A 332 43.31 25.55 16.60
C CYS A 332 43.03 25.67 18.10
N SER A 333 42.26 24.72 18.65
CA SER A 333 41.92 24.58 20.08
C SER A 333 40.82 25.52 20.60
N HIS A 334 39.66 24.94 20.94
CA HIS A 334 38.55 25.55 21.68
C HIS A 334 37.76 26.66 20.99
N CYS A 335 36.71 26.27 20.24
CA CYS A 335 35.40 26.88 20.47
C CYS A 335 34.27 25.93 20.07
N ILE A 336 33.55 25.51 21.10
CA ILE A 336 32.32 24.74 21.05
C ILE A 336 31.22 25.68 20.54
N PHE A 337 30.55 25.28 19.46
CA PHE A 337 29.35 25.93 18.95
C PHE A 337 28.19 25.68 19.93
N GLU A 338 27.81 26.68 20.74
CA GLU A 338 26.49 26.72 21.37
C GLU A 338 25.55 27.62 20.57
N GLY A 339 24.34 27.10 20.38
CA GLY A 339 23.42 27.47 19.31
C GLY A 339 22.92 28.91 19.34
N LYS A 340 22.89 29.51 18.14
CA LYS A 340 21.89 30.52 17.78
C LYS A 340 21.34 30.19 16.40
N ARG A 341 20.02 29.92 16.36
CA ARG A 341 19.22 29.90 15.13
C ARG A 341 19.38 31.26 14.44
N PHE A 342 19.79 31.25 13.18
CA PHE A 342 19.67 32.41 12.31
C PHE A 342 18.67 32.11 11.20
N SER A 343 17.66 32.96 11.12
CA SER A 343 16.59 32.97 10.13
C SER A 343 17.14 33.27 8.74
N LEU A 344 16.78 32.43 7.76
CA LEU A 344 17.04 32.63 6.33
C LEU A 344 16.27 33.87 5.81
N PRO A 345 16.84 34.67 4.88
CA PRO A 345 16.10 35.73 4.23
C PRO A 345 15.15 35.15 3.17
N GLN A 346 13.92 35.66 3.11
CA GLN A 346 12.93 35.28 2.09
C GLN A 346 13.36 35.77 0.70
N PRO A 347 13.15 34.96 -0.36
CA PRO A 347 13.41 35.39 -1.73
C PRO A 347 12.30 36.35 -2.21
N LEU A 348 12.70 37.35 -2.99
CA LEU A 348 11.84 38.27 -3.75
C LEU A 348 11.10 37.55 -4.88
#